data_AF-A0A8T4X0A8-F1
#
_entry.id   AF-A0A8T4X0A8-F1
#
_cell.length_a   1.000
_cell.length_b   1.000
_cell.length_c   1.000
_cell.angle_alpha   90.00
_cell.angle_beta   90.00
_cell.angle_gamma   90.00
#
_symmetry.space_group_name_H-M   'P 1'
#
loop_
_entity.id
_entity.type
_entity.pdbx_description
1 polymer ?
#
loop_
_entity_poly.entity_id
_entity_poly.type
_entity_poly.pdbx_seq_one_letter_code
_entity_poly.pdbx_strand_id
1 'polypeptide(L)' 'MNQEDENNSKNIEFYENCSTYFEFLRKKGKNDDSFEDEYYFTMPAISNY' A
#
# COMPACT_ATOMS: atom_id res chain seq x y z
N MET A 1 18.69 17.71 -0.60
CA MET A 1 17.71 16.61 -0.44
C MET A 1 17.62 15.92 -1.78
N ASN A 2 17.98 14.63 -1.83
CA ASN A 2 17.89 13.85 -3.06
C ASN A 2 16.42 13.51 -3.28
N GLN A 3 15.93 13.77 -4.49
CA GLN A 3 14.52 13.61 -4.86
C GLN A 3 14.00 12.16 -4.70
N GLU A 4 14.90 11.17 -4.65
CA GLU A 4 14.58 9.75 -4.54
C GLU A 4 14.13 9.34 -3.12
N ASP A 5 14.69 9.95 -2.07
CA ASP A 5 14.36 9.60 -0.67
C ASP A 5 12.96 10.05 -0.27
N GLU A 6 12.53 11.24 -0.74
CA GLU A 6 11.16 11.73 -0.51
C GLU A 6 10.12 10.88 -1.23
N ASN A 7 10.42 10.40 -2.44
CA ASN A 7 9.52 9.55 -3.21
C ASN A 7 9.36 8.18 -2.54
N ASN A 8 10.43 7.64 -1.97
CA ASN A 8 10.35 6.39 -1.21
C ASN A 8 9.49 6.53 0.05
N SER A 9 9.67 7.62 0.81
CA SER A 9 8.85 7.92 1.99
C SER A 9 7.36 8.07 1.66
N LYS A 10 7.02 8.82 0.59
CA LYS A 10 5.64 8.99 0.12
C LYS A 10 5.02 7.66 -0.34
N ASN A 11 5.80 6.79 -0.97
CA ASN A 11 5.35 5.46 -1.38
C ASN A 11 5.03 4.60 -0.14
N ILE A 12 5.90 4.59 0.87
CA ILE A 12 5.67 3.85 2.12
C ILE A 12 4.35 4.32 2.78
N GLU A 13 4.18 5.63 2.95
CA GLU A 13 2.97 6.21 3.54
C GLU A 13 1.70 5.84 2.74
N PHE A 14 1.79 5.87 1.40
CA PHE A 14 0.69 5.44 0.54
C PHE A 14 0.30 3.97 0.78
N TYR A 15 1.28 3.06 0.78
CA TYR A 15 1.00 1.63 0.98
C TYR A 15 0.50 1.31 2.40
N GLU A 16 0.97 2.04 3.42
CA GLU A 16 0.46 1.95 4.80
C GLU A 16 -0.99 2.43 4.91
N ASN A 17 -1.33 3.53 4.24
CA ASN A 17 -2.69 4.06 4.19
C ASN A 17 -3.65 3.08 3.50
N CYS A 18 -3.24 2.48 2.38
CA CYS A 18 -4.00 1.43 1.71
C CYS A 18 -4.24 0.22 2.62
N SER A 19 -3.21 -0.26 3.33
CA SER A 19 -3.36 -1.33 4.33
C SER A 19 -4.41 -1.00 5.39
N THR A 20 -4.37 0.23 5.92
CA THR A 20 -5.33 0.72 6.92
C THR A 20 -6.77 0.75 6.36
N TYR A 21 -6.93 1.17 5.11
CA TYR A 21 -8.21 1.15 4.41
C TYR A 21 -8.78 -0.27 4.27
N PHE A 22 -7.97 -1.24 3.82
CA PHE A 22 -8.39 -2.63 3.69
C PHE A 22 -8.78 -3.24 5.04
N GLU A 23 -8.02 -2.96 6.10
CA GLU A 23 -8.40 -3.39 7.46
C GLU A 23 -9.75 -2.81 7.91
N PHE A 24 -10.01 -1.55 7.61
CA PHE A 24 -11.28 -0.91 7.93
C PHE A 24 -12.44 -1.57 7.18
N LEU A 25 -12.27 -1.89 5.90
CA LEU A 25 -13.26 -2.64 5.12
C LEU A 25 -13.53 -4.02 5.74
N ARG A 26 -12.48 -4.78 6.05
CA ARG A 26 -12.59 -6.10 6.68
C ARG A 26 -13.34 -6.04 8.02
N LYS A 27 -13.06 -5.05 8.86
CA LYS A 27 -13.78 -4.82 10.13
C LYS A 27 -15.28 -4.53 9.92
N LYS A 28 -15.66 -4.01 8.75
CA LYS A 28 -17.05 -3.77 8.37
C LYS A 28 -17.69 -4.93 7.60
N GLY A 29 -17.00 -6.05 7.44
CA GLY A 29 -17.45 -7.19 6.62
C GLY A 29 -17.55 -6.82 5.13
N LYS A 30 -16.76 -5.85 4.68
CA LYS A 30 -16.65 -5.44 3.29
C LYS A 30 -15.27 -5.81 2.75
N ASN A 31 -15.18 -5.90 1.43
CA ASN A 31 -13.95 -6.06 0.68
C ASN A 31 -13.98 -5.14 -0.55
N ASP A 32 -12.81 -4.88 -1.11
CA ASP A 32 -12.62 -4.19 -2.37
C ASP A 32 -11.56 -4.96 -3.15
N ASP A 33 -11.95 -6.14 -3.64
CA ASP A 33 -11.03 -7.14 -4.21
C ASP A 33 -10.29 -6.57 -5.43
N SER A 34 -10.98 -5.79 -6.28
CA SER A 34 -10.38 -5.15 -7.45
C SER A 34 -9.25 -4.19 -7.06
N PHE A 35 -9.47 -3.38 -6.02
CA PHE A 35 -8.43 -2.46 -5.54
C PHE A 35 -7.31 -3.19 -4.80
N GLU A 36 -7.63 -4.26 -4.05
CA GLU A 36 -6.65 -5.09 -3.34
C GLU A 36 -5.71 -5.81 -4.34
N ASP A 37 -6.23 -6.29 -5.47
CA ASP A 37 -5.43 -6.87 -6.56
C ASP A 37 -4.49 -5.83 -7.20
N GLU A 38 -4.98 -4.63 -7.53
CA GLU A 38 -4.15 -3.54 -8.07
C GLU A 38 -3.07 -3.09 -7.07
N TYR A 39 -3.42 -3.01 -5.79
CA TYR A 39 -2.50 -2.70 -4.70
C TYR A 39 -1.34 -3.68 -4.63
N TYR A 40 -1.62 -4.99 -4.62
CA TYR A 40 -0.57 -6.01 -4.59
C TYR A 40 0.23 -6.09 -5.90
N PHE A 41 -0.37 -5.77 -7.05
CA PHE A 41 0.33 -5.71 -8.33
C PHE A 41 1.34 -4.56 -8.40
N THR A 42 1.01 -3.41 -7.79
CA THR A 42 1.85 -2.20 -7.81
C THR A 42 2.83 -2.13 -6.66
N MET A 43 2.59 -2.86 -5.58
CA MET A 43 3.46 -2.89 -4.42
C MET A 43 4.89 -3.28 -4.84
N PRO A 44 5.90 -2.43 -4.55
CA PRO A 44 7.27 -2.77 -4.85
C PRO A 44 7.62 -4.06 -4.12
N ALA A 45 8.27 -5.00 -4.81
CA ALA A 45 8.76 -6.21 -4.18
C ALA A 45 9.80 -5.83 -3.11
N ILE A 46 9.40 -5.79 -1.85
CA ILE A 46 10.31 -5.62 -0.72
C ILE A 46 10.94 -6.99 -0.47
N SER A 47 11.81 -7.45 -1.38
CA SER A 47 12.68 -8.58 -1.10
C SER A 47 13.86 -8.06 -0.26
N ASN A 48 13.77 -8.21 1.06
CA ASN A 48 14.97 -8.12 1.90
C ASN A 48 15.77 -9.41 1.65
N TYR A 49 16.74 -9.36 0.74
CA TYR A 49 17.81 -10.35 0.60
C TYR A 49 19.09 -9.84 1.26
#